data_AF-A0AAQ0XQ32-F1
#
_entry.id   AF-A0AAQ0XQ32-F1
#
_cell.length_a   1.000
_cell.length_b   1.000
_cell.length_c   1.000
_cell.angle_alpha   90.00
_cell.angle_beta   90.00
_cell.angle_gamma   90.00
#
_symmetry.space_group_name_H-M   'P 1'
#
loop_
_entity.id
_entity.type
_entity.pdbx_description
1 polymer ?
#
loop_
_entity_poly.entity_id
_entity_poly.type
_entity_poly.pdbx_seq_one_letter_code
_entity_poly.pdbx_strand_id
1 'polypeptide(L)'
;MSYSIKIGKHSIELAGYAGKVVAPNTQMAALFRGMAGELTSLRTTAQQAEAEADLLDVIRNDPDLNEQAKNRRAGEARNPDTLKDFTRGVAAVSEQAANILDYLKNKLAPVNPLASDDVQGFMRDSEMRQAFARLDRRSQEKMLLSMHSGKHQELADALLRAHAVCSGLDTEQLKRLGFSRIASENGQVINAVADLVDAVRKDVAQITAVRTWYNNLVYGKNDDPSEVLPRMTGLDQLSEHVSAMLKGSQRQTHSEEK
;
A
#
# COMPACT_ATOMS: atom_id res chain seq x y z
N MET A 1 7.16 -18.66 7.70
CA MET A 1 6.76 -20.04 7.36
C MET A 1 5.77 -19.98 6.22
N SER A 2 5.91 -20.81 5.19
CA SER A 2 4.89 -21.01 4.17
C SER A 2 3.98 -22.17 4.59
N TYR A 3 2.68 -22.00 4.41
CA TYR A 3 1.67 -23.04 4.63
C TYR A 3 0.99 -23.36 3.30
N SER A 4 0.55 -24.59 3.08
CA SER A 4 -0.11 -24.98 1.83
C SER A 4 -1.48 -25.54 2.13
N ILE A 5 -2.51 -24.90 1.60
CA ILE A 5 -3.90 -25.34 1.70
C ILE A 5 -4.19 -26.26 0.52
N LYS A 6 -4.64 -27.49 0.78
CA LYS A 6 -5.00 -28.44 -0.28
C LYS A 6 -6.44 -28.25 -0.72
N ILE A 7 -6.65 -28.14 -2.03
CA ILE A 7 -7.95 -27.96 -2.68
C ILE A 7 -8.07 -29.01 -3.78
N GLY A 8 -8.60 -30.18 -3.44
CA GLY A 8 -8.68 -31.32 -4.38
C GLY A 8 -7.30 -31.69 -4.93
N LYS A 9 -7.08 -31.48 -6.24
CA LYS A 9 -5.77 -31.73 -6.91
C LYS A 9 -4.83 -30.52 -6.91
N HIS A 10 -5.29 -29.36 -6.43
CA HIS A 10 -4.53 -28.11 -6.41
C HIS A 10 -4.09 -27.77 -4.98
N SER A 11 -3.07 -26.93 -4.85
CA SER A 11 -2.63 -26.40 -3.56
C SER A 11 -2.44 -24.90 -3.65
N ILE A 12 -2.96 -24.15 -2.69
CA ILE A 12 -2.69 -22.72 -2.54
C ILE A 12 -1.60 -22.56 -1.48
N GLU A 13 -0.45 -22.02 -1.87
CA GLU A 13 0.56 -21.61 -0.90
C GLU A 13 0.18 -20.28 -0.24
N LEU A 14 0.38 -20.19 1.07
CA LEU A 14 0.30 -18.98 1.88
C LEU A 14 1.72 -18.62 2.33
N ALA A 15 2.42 -17.82 1.52
CA ALA A 15 3.87 -17.68 1.58
C ALA A 15 4.36 -16.37 2.24
N GLY A 16 3.61 -15.79 3.17
CA GLY A 16 4.18 -14.86 4.16
C GLY A 16 4.99 -13.68 3.61
N TYR A 17 4.68 -13.13 2.43
CA TYR A 17 5.62 -12.27 1.70
C TYR A 17 5.88 -10.95 2.41
N ALA A 18 4.85 -10.27 2.88
CA ALA A 18 4.97 -8.96 3.53
C ALA A 18 5.84 -9.01 4.80
N GLY A 19 5.81 -10.14 5.51
CA GLY A 19 6.65 -10.36 6.71
C GLY A 19 8.14 -10.51 6.42
N LYS A 20 8.55 -10.63 5.15
CA LYS A 20 9.95 -10.71 4.73
C LYS A 20 10.52 -9.35 4.34
N VAL A 21 9.68 -8.34 4.19
CA VAL A 21 10.11 -7.01 3.76
C VAL A 21 10.80 -6.31 4.92
N VAL A 22 12.04 -5.88 4.69
CA VAL A 22 12.87 -5.23 5.71
C VAL A 22 12.48 -3.76 5.83
N ALA A 23 12.12 -3.33 7.03
CA ALA A 23 11.83 -1.93 7.29
C ALA A 23 13.13 -1.12 7.39
N PRO A 24 13.21 0.07 6.77
CA PRO A 24 14.43 0.87 6.72
C PRO A 24 14.70 1.67 8.00
N ASN A 25 13.69 1.84 8.87
CA ASN A 25 13.83 2.51 10.16
C ASN A 25 12.77 2.03 11.16
N THR A 26 12.88 2.48 12.41
CA THR A 26 12.00 2.07 13.52
C THR A 26 10.54 2.45 13.30
N GLN A 27 10.28 3.62 12.71
CA GLN A 27 8.93 4.10 12.43
C GLN A 27 8.24 3.19 11.40
N MET A 28 8.91 2.92 10.28
CA MET A 28 8.41 2.00 9.25
C MET A 28 8.30 0.57 9.79
N ALA A 29 9.19 0.14 10.69
CA ALA A 29 9.13 -1.18 11.30
C ALA A 29 7.86 -1.39 12.15
N ALA A 30 7.31 -0.34 12.77
CA ALA A 30 6.03 -0.44 13.46
C ALA A 30 4.87 -0.62 12.46
N LEU A 31 4.84 0.18 11.41
CA LEU A 31 3.80 0.11 10.36
C LEU A 31 3.83 -1.22 9.61
N PHE A 32 5.02 -1.70 9.25
CA PHE A 32 5.21 -2.96 8.51
C PHE A 32 4.80 -4.16 9.38
N ARG A 33 5.10 -4.12 10.69
CA ARG A 33 4.61 -5.14 11.63
C ARG A 33 3.08 -5.12 11.76
N GLY A 34 2.46 -3.95 11.78
CA GLY A 34 0.99 -3.83 11.75
C GLY A 34 0.39 -4.52 10.53
N MET A 35 0.89 -4.17 9.34
CA MET A 35 0.48 -4.81 8.07
C MET A 35 0.69 -6.34 8.08
N ALA A 36 1.86 -6.80 8.53
CA ALA A 36 2.17 -8.23 8.62
C ALA A 36 1.27 -8.96 9.64
N GLY A 37 0.87 -8.28 10.71
CA GLY A 37 -0.10 -8.76 11.68
C GLY A 37 -1.47 -9.03 11.05
N GLU A 38 -2.04 -8.05 10.35
CA GLU A 38 -3.34 -8.21 9.67
C GLU A 38 -3.32 -9.34 8.63
N LEU A 39 -2.23 -9.44 7.86
CA LEU A 39 -2.04 -10.54 6.91
C LEU A 39 -1.87 -11.89 7.60
N THR A 40 -1.33 -11.92 8.82
CA THR A 40 -1.23 -13.16 9.62
C THR A 40 -2.60 -13.57 10.11
N SER A 41 -3.42 -12.65 10.62
CA SER A 41 -4.80 -12.90 11.00
C SER A 41 -5.61 -13.48 9.83
N LEU A 42 -5.49 -12.89 8.63
CA LEU A 42 -6.14 -13.42 7.42
C LEU A 42 -5.67 -14.82 7.04
N ARG A 43 -4.39 -15.15 7.22
CA ARG A 43 -3.88 -16.52 6.99
C ARG A 43 -4.47 -17.49 8.02
N THR A 44 -4.64 -17.07 9.26
CA THR A 44 -5.31 -17.89 10.28
C THR A 44 -6.78 -18.14 9.91
N THR A 45 -7.50 -17.12 9.42
CA THR A 45 -8.86 -17.31 8.86
C THR A 45 -8.85 -18.29 7.68
N ALA A 46 -7.84 -18.22 6.81
CA ALA A 46 -7.68 -19.15 5.70
C ALA A 46 -7.45 -20.60 6.15
N GLN A 47 -6.66 -20.81 7.21
CA GLN A 47 -6.45 -22.13 7.81
C GLN A 47 -7.71 -22.67 8.48
N GLN A 48 -8.47 -21.80 9.15
CA GLN A 48 -9.76 -22.18 9.71
C GLN A 48 -10.75 -22.59 8.62
N ALA A 49 -10.80 -21.84 7.51
CA ALA A 49 -11.63 -22.17 6.36
C ALA A 49 -11.27 -23.54 5.75
N GLU A 50 -9.99 -23.91 5.70
CA GLU A 50 -9.56 -25.25 5.30
C GLU A 50 -10.06 -26.33 6.27
N ALA A 51 -9.90 -26.14 7.58
CA ALA A 51 -10.37 -27.11 8.56
C ALA A 51 -11.90 -27.32 8.50
N GLU A 52 -12.66 -26.24 8.29
CA GLU A 52 -14.11 -26.30 8.07
C GLU A 52 -14.46 -27.03 6.76
N ALA A 53 -13.69 -26.81 5.70
CA ALA A 53 -13.89 -27.48 4.42
C ALA A 53 -13.61 -29.00 4.49
N ASP A 54 -12.57 -29.41 5.21
CA ASP A 54 -12.25 -30.83 5.43
C ASP A 54 -13.40 -31.54 6.17
N LEU A 55 -13.99 -30.89 7.17
CA LEU A 55 -15.17 -31.41 7.88
C LEU A 55 -16.38 -31.54 6.94
N LEU A 56 -16.61 -30.57 6.06
CA LEU A 56 -17.69 -30.61 5.08
C LEU A 56 -17.50 -31.74 4.07
N ASP A 57 -16.27 -32.01 3.64
CA ASP A 57 -15.97 -33.11 2.71
C ASP A 57 -16.21 -34.48 3.37
N VAL A 58 -15.80 -34.65 4.64
CA VAL A 58 -16.09 -35.85 5.43
C VAL A 58 -17.61 -36.08 5.53
N ILE A 59 -18.40 -35.04 5.85
CA ILE A 59 -19.86 -35.15 5.95
C ILE A 59 -20.49 -35.53 4.60
N ARG A 60 -20.03 -34.95 3.50
CA ARG A 60 -20.58 -35.20 2.15
C ARG A 60 -20.31 -36.62 1.66
N ASN A 61 -19.14 -37.16 2.00
CA ASN A 61 -18.69 -38.49 1.59
C ASN A 61 -19.07 -39.61 2.57
N ASP A 62 -19.74 -39.28 3.69
CA ASP A 62 -20.21 -40.26 4.67
C ASP A 62 -21.29 -41.19 4.05
N PRO A 63 -21.03 -42.51 3.92
CA PRO A 63 -21.96 -43.47 3.33
C PRO A 63 -23.15 -43.79 4.24
N ASP A 64 -23.04 -43.51 5.54
CA ASP A 64 -24.08 -43.80 6.53
C ASP A 64 -25.16 -42.70 6.58
N LEU A 65 -24.89 -41.54 5.96
CA LEU A 65 -25.81 -40.41 5.91
C LEU A 65 -26.61 -40.42 4.60
N ASN A 66 -27.93 -40.24 4.73
CA ASN A 66 -28.75 -39.87 3.57
C ASN A 66 -28.59 -38.38 3.23
N GLU A 67 -28.99 -37.97 2.02
CA GLU A 67 -28.80 -36.59 1.54
C GLU A 67 -29.43 -35.52 2.45
N GLN A 68 -30.56 -35.83 3.10
CA GLN A 68 -31.19 -34.91 4.05
C GLN A 68 -30.34 -34.73 5.32
N ALA A 69 -29.75 -35.81 5.85
CA ALA A 69 -28.88 -35.78 7.00
C ALA A 69 -27.53 -35.11 6.69
N LYS A 70 -26.98 -35.32 5.48
CA LYS A 70 -25.79 -34.62 4.98
C LYS A 70 -26.01 -33.11 4.93
N ASN A 71 -27.12 -32.67 4.33
CA ASN A 71 -27.45 -31.24 4.23
C ASN A 71 -27.63 -30.57 5.60
N ARG A 72 -28.26 -31.26 6.56
CA ARG A 72 -28.39 -30.75 7.93
C ARG A 72 -27.04 -30.63 8.63
N ARG A 73 -26.23 -31.70 8.63
CA ARG A 73 -24.91 -31.71 9.28
C ARG A 73 -23.94 -30.73 8.63
N ALA A 74 -23.97 -30.59 7.31
CA ALA A 74 -23.18 -29.58 6.59
C ALA A 74 -23.60 -28.15 6.98
N GLY A 75 -24.90 -27.91 7.19
CA GLY A 75 -25.41 -26.64 7.69
C GLY A 75 -24.95 -26.33 9.13
N GLU A 76 -24.87 -27.35 10.00
CA GLU A 76 -24.39 -27.23 11.38
C GLU A 76 -22.86 -27.05 11.47
N ALA A 77 -22.10 -27.69 10.58
CA ALA A 77 -20.63 -27.62 10.54
C ALA A 77 -20.11 -26.31 9.92
N ARG A 78 -20.94 -25.61 9.15
CA ARG A 78 -20.60 -24.32 8.56
C ARG A 78 -20.55 -23.24 9.63
N ASN A 79 -19.43 -22.53 9.71
CA ASN A 79 -19.36 -21.29 10.47
C ASN A 79 -19.87 -20.12 9.59
N PRO A 80 -20.97 -19.45 9.97
CA PRO A 80 -21.50 -18.31 9.19
C PRO A 80 -20.57 -17.10 9.22
N ASP A 81 -19.62 -17.03 10.15
CA ASP A 81 -18.77 -15.85 10.34
C ASP A 81 -17.42 -15.95 9.62
N THR A 82 -17.02 -17.12 9.09
CA THR A 82 -15.72 -17.29 8.41
C THR A 82 -15.57 -16.34 7.22
N LEU A 83 -16.61 -16.16 6.40
CA LEU A 83 -16.58 -15.18 5.29
C LEU A 83 -16.56 -13.73 5.78
N LYS A 84 -17.23 -13.42 6.90
CA LYS A 84 -17.19 -12.09 7.53
C LYS A 84 -15.82 -11.76 8.02
N ASP A 85 -15.12 -12.74 8.59
CA ASP A 85 -13.78 -12.56 9.11
C ASP A 85 -12.78 -12.33 7.98
N PHE A 86 -12.94 -12.97 6.82
CA PHE A 86 -12.20 -12.59 5.62
C PHE A 86 -12.49 -11.15 5.19
N THR A 87 -13.77 -10.76 5.13
CA THR A 87 -14.19 -9.41 4.75
C THR A 87 -13.61 -8.36 5.70
N ARG A 88 -13.68 -8.59 7.02
CA ARG A 88 -13.08 -7.74 8.06
C ARG A 88 -11.57 -7.67 7.93
N GLY A 89 -10.90 -8.80 7.76
CA GLY A 89 -9.45 -8.83 7.63
C GLY A 89 -8.95 -8.09 6.39
N VAL A 90 -9.64 -8.20 5.24
CA VAL A 90 -9.30 -7.43 4.04
C VAL A 90 -9.50 -5.93 4.25
N ALA A 91 -10.56 -5.54 4.97
CA ALA A 91 -10.76 -4.14 5.36
C ALA A 91 -9.63 -3.63 6.27
N ALA A 92 -9.20 -4.42 7.26
CA ALA A 92 -8.11 -4.08 8.16
C ALA A 92 -6.76 -3.93 7.41
N VAL A 93 -6.47 -4.79 6.43
CA VAL A 93 -5.29 -4.64 5.55
C VAL A 93 -5.37 -3.32 4.77
N SER A 94 -6.55 -2.98 4.23
CA SER A 94 -6.75 -1.71 3.52
C SER A 94 -6.56 -0.50 4.44
N GLU A 95 -7.05 -0.57 5.68
CA GLU A 95 -6.86 0.46 6.70
C GLU A 95 -5.37 0.62 7.04
N GLN A 96 -4.63 -0.48 7.23
CA GLN A 96 -3.19 -0.37 7.47
C GLN A 96 -2.42 0.21 6.29
N ALA A 97 -2.83 -0.07 5.06
CA ALA A 97 -2.25 0.59 3.89
C ALA A 97 -2.54 2.11 3.90
N ALA A 98 -3.73 2.52 4.35
CA ALA A 98 -4.06 3.94 4.52
C ALA A 98 -3.21 4.60 5.62
N ASN A 99 -2.91 3.90 6.72
CA ASN A 99 -2.01 4.41 7.77
C ASN A 99 -0.58 4.61 7.25
N ILE A 100 -0.07 3.70 6.42
CA ILE A 100 1.22 3.87 5.75
C ILE A 100 1.17 5.06 4.80
N LEU A 101 0.09 5.22 4.03
CA LEU A 101 -0.08 6.37 3.15
C LEU A 101 -0.11 7.69 3.90
N ASP A 102 -0.79 7.74 5.05
CA ASP A 102 -0.84 8.93 5.91
C ASP A 102 0.56 9.30 6.41
N TYR A 103 1.34 8.31 6.85
CA TYR A 103 2.74 8.50 7.22
C TYR A 103 3.56 9.13 6.07
N LEU A 104 3.44 8.60 4.86
CA LEU A 104 4.17 9.13 3.69
C LEU A 104 3.75 10.57 3.36
N LYS A 105 2.46 10.90 3.49
CA LYS A 105 1.96 12.26 3.18
C LYS A 105 2.32 13.28 4.24
N ASN A 106 2.29 12.90 5.52
CA ASN A 106 2.31 13.85 6.64
C ASN A 106 3.63 13.86 7.40
N LYS A 107 4.43 12.78 7.33
CA LYS A 107 5.71 12.67 8.04
C LYS A 107 6.91 12.80 7.12
N LEU A 108 6.75 12.52 5.83
CA LEU A 108 7.74 12.85 4.81
C LEU A 108 7.40 14.18 4.18
N ALA A 109 7.59 15.27 4.93
CA ALA A 109 7.50 16.60 4.36
C ALA A 109 8.69 16.82 3.40
N PRO A 110 8.48 17.39 2.20
CA PRO A 110 9.56 17.64 1.27
C PRO A 110 10.53 18.72 1.78
N VAL A 111 10.06 19.60 2.66
CA VAL A 111 10.83 20.69 3.23
C VAL A 111 10.27 21.04 4.60
N ASN A 112 11.14 21.41 5.54
CA ASN A 112 10.71 21.92 6.84
C ASN A 112 10.16 23.35 6.70
N PRO A 113 9.06 23.69 7.40
CA PRO A 113 8.63 25.08 7.47
C PRO A 113 9.71 25.94 8.14
N LEU A 114 9.77 27.21 7.76
CA LEU A 114 10.59 28.19 8.47
C LEU A 114 10.06 28.40 9.88
N ALA A 115 10.95 28.76 10.81
CA ALA A 115 10.53 29.26 12.12
C ALA A 115 9.72 30.55 11.95
N SER A 116 8.73 30.78 12.82
CA SER A 116 7.81 31.91 12.71
C SER A 116 8.49 33.28 12.79
N ASP A 117 9.66 33.33 13.43
CA ASP A 117 10.50 34.51 13.64
C ASP A 117 11.68 34.60 12.65
N ASP A 118 11.85 33.64 11.74
CA ASP A 118 12.90 33.64 10.73
C ASP A 118 12.54 34.55 9.53
N VAL A 119 12.52 35.85 9.79
CA VAL A 119 12.26 36.90 8.79
C VAL A 119 13.32 36.85 7.68
N GLN A 120 14.58 36.56 8.02
CA GLN A 120 15.69 36.49 7.06
C GLN A 120 15.50 35.32 6.09
N GLY A 121 15.13 34.15 6.60
CA GLY A 121 14.78 32.98 5.80
C GLY A 121 13.61 33.28 4.85
N PHE A 122 12.58 33.97 5.33
CA PHE A 122 11.44 34.37 4.49
C PHE A 122 11.85 35.34 3.37
N MET A 123 12.71 36.32 3.65
CA MET A 123 13.20 37.27 2.65
C MET A 123 14.05 36.58 1.59
N ARG A 124 15.01 35.74 2.00
CA ARG A 124 15.85 34.93 1.09
C ARG A 124 14.99 34.08 0.15
N ASP A 125 13.99 33.41 0.71
CA ASP A 125 13.02 32.62 -0.03
C ASP A 125 12.26 33.44 -1.09
N SER A 126 11.81 34.64 -0.70
CA SER A 126 11.11 35.56 -1.59
C SER A 126 12.00 35.98 -2.76
N GLU A 127 13.26 36.33 -2.50
CA GLU A 127 14.23 36.70 -3.53
C GLU A 127 14.51 35.54 -4.49
N MET A 128 14.71 34.33 -3.99
CA MET A 128 14.92 33.13 -4.80
C MET A 128 13.72 32.85 -5.73
N ARG A 129 12.50 32.94 -5.20
CA ARG A 129 11.27 32.76 -5.99
C ARG A 129 11.12 33.84 -7.05
N GLN A 130 11.39 35.10 -6.72
CA GLN A 130 11.33 36.19 -7.69
C GLN A 130 12.40 36.04 -8.79
N ALA A 131 13.62 35.64 -8.43
CA ALA A 131 14.68 35.37 -9.39
C ALA A 131 14.29 34.25 -10.35
N PHE A 132 13.73 33.16 -9.84
CA PHE A 132 13.21 32.06 -10.65
C PHE A 132 12.05 32.48 -11.56
N ALA A 133 11.09 33.25 -11.03
CA ALA A 133 9.95 33.74 -11.80
C ALA A 133 10.34 34.69 -12.95
N ARG A 134 11.48 35.37 -12.85
CA ARG A 134 12.02 36.27 -13.89
C ARG A 134 12.73 35.53 -15.03
N LEU A 135 13.07 34.26 -14.86
CA LEU A 135 13.66 33.45 -15.92
C LEU A 135 12.65 33.25 -17.06
N ASP A 136 13.14 33.15 -18.29
CA ASP A 136 12.30 32.71 -19.40
C ASP A 136 11.86 31.25 -19.21
N ARG A 137 10.76 30.84 -19.86
CA ARG A 137 10.17 29.51 -19.69
C ARG A 137 11.16 28.37 -19.92
N ARG A 138 12.06 28.49 -20.90
CA ARG A 138 13.04 27.44 -21.21
C ARG A 138 14.08 27.32 -20.10
N SER A 139 14.52 28.46 -19.56
CA SER A 139 15.43 28.49 -18.42
C SER A 139 14.79 27.97 -17.14
N GLN A 140 13.50 28.28 -16.89
CA GLN A 140 12.73 27.72 -15.78
C GLN A 140 12.62 26.20 -15.87
N GLU A 141 12.27 25.66 -17.04
CA GLU A 141 12.19 24.21 -17.26
C GLU A 141 13.55 23.53 -17.04
N LYS A 142 14.63 24.11 -17.53
CA LYS A 142 16.00 23.60 -17.30
C LYS A 142 16.36 23.59 -15.82
N MET A 143 16.02 24.66 -15.10
CA MET A 143 16.25 24.78 -13.66
C MET A 143 15.37 23.79 -12.86
N LEU A 144 14.12 23.59 -13.27
CA LEU A 144 13.24 22.62 -12.63
C LEU A 144 13.77 21.19 -12.80
N LEU A 145 14.29 20.85 -13.99
CA LEU A 145 14.95 19.56 -14.23
C LEU A 145 16.21 19.37 -13.38
N SER A 146 17.03 20.40 -13.19
CA SER A 146 18.21 20.31 -12.31
C SER A 146 17.82 20.20 -10.83
N MET A 147 16.74 20.88 -10.41
CA MET A 147 16.18 20.71 -9.08
C MET A 147 15.63 19.31 -8.84
N HIS A 148 14.98 18.71 -9.84
CA HIS A 148 14.58 17.33 -9.77
C HIS A 148 15.80 16.43 -9.51
N SER A 149 16.94 16.60 -10.16
CA SER A 149 18.16 15.83 -9.88
C SER A 149 18.91 16.20 -8.59
N GLY A 150 18.29 16.96 -7.69
CA GLY A 150 18.84 17.28 -6.38
C GLY A 150 19.81 18.46 -6.35
N LYS A 151 19.97 19.18 -7.47
CA LYS A 151 20.76 20.43 -7.54
C LYS A 151 19.91 21.61 -7.06
N HIS A 152 20.53 22.74 -6.68
CA HIS A 152 19.83 23.96 -6.25
C HIS A 152 18.80 23.75 -5.12
N GLN A 153 19.19 23.00 -4.08
CA GLN A 153 18.30 22.63 -2.98
C GLN A 153 17.64 23.83 -2.30
N GLU A 154 18.37 24.93 -2.08
CA GLU A 154 17.81 26.13 -1.46
C GLU A 154 16.66 26.75 -2.28
N LEU A 155 16.79 26.76 -3.61
CA LEU A 155 15.74 27.23 -4.50
C LEU A 155 14.54 26.28 -4.50
N ALA A 156 14.79 24.97 -4.54
CA ALA A 156 13.73 23.97 -4.45
C ALA A 156 12.95 24.11 -3.13
N ASP A 157 13.66 24.23 -2.01
CA ASP A 157 13.08 24.42 -0.68
C ASP A 157 12.29 25.73 -0.59
N ALA A 158 12.78 26.81 -1.18
CA ALA A 158 12.07 28.09 -1.24
C ALA A 158 10.79 28.00 -2.09
N LEU A 159 10.80 27.26 -3.20
CA LEU A 159 9.62 27.03 -4.02
C LEU A 159 8.59 26.13 -3.32
N LEU A 160 9.05 25.09 -2.64
CA LEU A 160 8.20 24.10 -1.95
C LEU A 160 7.58 24.63 -0.66
N ARG A 161 8.23 25.58 0.03
CA ARG A 161 7.66 26.29 1.18
C ARG A 161 6.58 27.30 0.80
N ALA A 162 6.49 27.68 -0.47
CA ALA A 162 5.49 28.63 -0.96
C ALA A 162 4.24 27.93 -1.49
N HIS A 163 3.10 28.62 -1.42
CA HIS A 163 1.90 28.22 -2.15
C HIS A 163 2.16 28.32 -3.67
N ALA A 164 1.47 27.49 -4.48
CA ALA A 164 1.63 27.43 -5.94
C ALA A 164 1.55 28.80 -6.63
N VAL A 165 0.62 29.65 -6.18
CA VAL A 165 0.46 31.03 -6.68
C VAL A 165 1.72 31.88 -6.50
N CYS A 166 2.51 31.60 -5.47
CA CYS A 166 3.70 32.38 -5.10
C CYS A 166 5.01 31.73 -5.56
N SER A 167 5.02 30.44 -5.90
CA SER A 167 6.21 29.74 -6.38
C SER A 167 6.47 29.99 -7.87
N GLY A 168 5.46 30.39 -8.64
CA GLY A 168 5.56 30.49 -10.11
C GLY A 168 5.51 29.11 -10.79
N LEU A 169 5.14 28.06 -10.06
CA LEU A 169 4.92 26.72 -10.56
C LEU A 169 3.45 26.33 -10.36
N ASP A 170 2.91 25.51 -11.26
CA ASP A 170 1.59 24.92 -11.04
C ASP A 170 1.64 23.86 -9.90
N THR A 171 0.45 23.49 -9.41
CA THR A 171 0.31 22.54 -8.30
C THR A 171 0.94 21.18 -8.59
N GLU A 172 0.89 20.72 -9.85
CA GLU A 172 1.42 19.42 -10.25
C GLU A 172 2.95 19.46 -10.37
N GLN A 173 3.52 20.55 -10.87
CA GLN A 173 4.96 20.82 -10.88
C GLN A 173 5.52 20.86 -9.46
N LEU A 174 4.88 21.59 -8.55
CA LEU A 174 5.26 21.62 -7.13
C LEU A 174 5.18 20.24 -6.49
N LYS A 175 4.09 19.50 -6.74
CA LYS A 175 3.93 18.14 -6.21
C LYS A 175 5.04 17.21 -6.69
N ARG A 176 5.39 17.27 -7.98
CA ARG A 176 6.50 16.48 -8.54
C ARG A 176 7.85 16.88 -7.95
N LEU A 177 8.09 18.18 -7.77
CA LEU A 177 9.31 18.68 -7.15
C LEU A 177 9.41 18.20 -5.70
N GLY A 178 8.30 18.22 -4.97
CA GLY A 178 8.20 17.69 -3.61
C GLY A 178 8.51 16.20 -3.55
N PHE A 179 7.96 15.40 -4.48
CA PHE A 179 8.30 13.97 -4.58
C PHE A 179 9.78 13.72 -4.88
N SER A 180 10.40 14.48 -5.79
CA SER A 180 11.84 14.36 -6.03
C SER A 180 12.67 14.72 -4.79
N ARG A 181 12.25 15.73 -4.02
CA ARG A 181 12.91 16.13 -2.78
C ARG A 181 12.78 15.08 -1.68
N ILE A 182 11.58 14.52 -1.50
CA ILE A 182 11.34 13.41 -0.56
C ILE A 182 12.16 12.20 -0.98
N ALA A 183 12.20 11.87 -2.27
CA ALA A 183 12.92 10.70 -2.78
C ALA A 183 14.44 10.79 -2.62
N SER A 184 15.03 11.98 -2.73
CA SER A 184 16.47 12.11 -2.51
C SER A 184 16.88 11.89 -1.05
N GLU A 185 16.03 12.23 -0.09
CA GLU A 185 16.32 12.05 1.34
C GLU A 185 15.80 10.72 1.89
N ASN A 186 14.69 10.20 1.34
CA ASN A 186 13.95 9.06 1.88
C ASN A 186 13.83 7.90 0.88
N GLY A 187 14.72 7.81 -0.11
CA GLY A 187 14.67 6.79 -1.16
C GLY A 187 14.57 5.35 -0.62
N GLN A 188 15.28 5.04 0.46
CA GLN A 188 15.18 3.73 1.13
C GLN A 188 13.78 3.46 1.70
N VAL A 189 13.10 4.47 2.26
CA VAL A 189 11.72 4.38 2.75
C VAL A 189 10.76 4.10 1.60
N ILE A 190 10.89 4.85 0.50
CA ILE A 190 9.99 4.73 -0.66
C ILE A 190 10.15 3.35 -1.30
N ASN A 191 11.38 2.88 -1.49
CA ASN A 191 11.67 1.55 -2.05
C ASN A 191 11.12 0.44 -1.15
N ALA A 192 11.36 0.51 0.16
CA ALA A 192 10.86 -0.51 1.09
C ALA A 192 9.33 -0.57 1.13
N VAL A 193 8.64 0.58 1.01
CA VAL A 193 7.17 0.59 0.92
C VAL A 193 6.70 -0.01 -0.42
N ALA A 194 7.41 0.25 -1.52
CA ALA A 194 7.08 -0.36 -2.81
C ALA A 194 7.17 -1.89 -2.75
N ASP A 195 8.27 -2.40 -2.18
CA ASP A 195 8.46 -3.83 -1.94
C ASP A 195 7.37 -4.41 -1.04
N LEU A 196 6.96 -3.66 -0.01
CA LEU A 196 5.84 -4.05 0.85
C LEU A 196 4.53 -4.13 0.08
N VAL A 197 4.19 -3.13 -0.73
CA VAL A 197 2.94 -3.12 -1.52
C VAL A 197 2.89 -4.35 -2.43
N ASP A 198 3.98 -4.66 -3.12
CA ASP A 198 4.06 -5.84 -3.98
C ASP A 198 3.91 -7.14 -3.20
N ALA A 199 4.51 -7.23 -2.03
CA ALA A 199 4.40 -8.37 -1.14
C ALA A 199 2.97 -8.55 -0.58
N VAL A 200 2.33 -7.47 -0.15
CA VAL A 200 0.92 -7.45 0.32
C VAL A 200 -0.01 -7.89 -0.80
N ARG A 201 0.18 -7.41 -2.03
CA ARG A 201 -0.65 -7.84 -3.18
C ARG A 201 -0.54 -9.35 -3.42
N LYS A 202 0.66 -9.94 -3.31
CA LYS A 202 0.86 -11.40 -3.42
C LYS A 202 0.14 -12.15 -2.30
N ASP A 203 0.30 -11.70 -1.05
CA ASP A 203 -0.35 -12.34 0.10
C ASP A 203 -1.89 -12.28 -0.01
N VAL A 204 -2.44 -11.11 -0.36
CA VAL A 204 -3.89 -10.92 -0.54
C VAL A 204 -4.42 -11.78 -1.68
N ALA A 205 -3.70 -11.90 -2.80
CA ALA A 205 -4.12 -12.75 -3.90
C ALA A 205 -4.24 -14.22 -3.48
N GLN A 206 -3.28 -14.72 -2.69
CA GLN A 206 -3.32 -16.07 -2.13
C GLN A 206 -4.53 -16.27 -1.20
N ILE A 207 -4.76 -15.33 -0.28
CA ILE A 207 -5.88 -15.37 0.66
C ILE A 207 -7.24 -15.26 -0.06
N THR A 208 -7.33 -14.41 -1.08
CA THR A 208 -8.55 -14.23 -1.88
C THR A 208 -8.91 -15.50 -2.63
N ALA A 209 -7.91 -16.23 -3.14
CA ALA A 209 -8.13 -17.53 -3.78
C ALA A 209 -8.70 -18.56 -2.81
N VAL A 210 -8.21 -18.61 -1.55
CA VAL A 210 -8.77 -19.48 -0.51
C VAL A 210 -10.22 -19.10 -0.18
N ARG A 211 -10.49 -17.81 0.05
CA ARG A 211 -11.85 -17.33 0.33
C ARG A 211 -12.82 -17.71 -0.78
N THR A 212 -12.44 -17.48 -2.04
CA THR A 212 -13.28 -17.81 -3.21
C THR A 212 -13.56 -19.31 -3.28
N TRP A 213 -12.55 -20.14 -3.04
CA TRP A 213 -12.75 -21.58 -2.96
C TRP A 213 -13.71 -21.98 -1.83
N TYR A 214 -13.49 -21.47 -0.62
CA TYR A 214 -14.33 -21.78 0.54
C TYR A 214 -15.78 -21.34 0.31
N ASN A 215 -15.98 -20.13 -0.22
CA ASN A 215 -17.30 -19.64 -0.60
C ASN A 215 -18.00 -20.57 -1.61
N ASN A 216 -17.28 -21.00 -2.66
CA ASN A 216 -17.81 -21.94 -3.64
C ASN A 216 -18.18 -23.30 -3.04
N LEU A 217 -17.40 -23.77 -2.06
CA LEU A 217 -17.67 -25.02 -1.36
C LEU A 217 -18.97 -24.93 -0.54
N VAL A 218 -19.17 -23.80 0.14
CA VAL A 218 -20.24 -23.60 1.12
C VAL A 218 -21.56 -23.15 0.48
N TYR A 219 -21.51 -22.25 -0.51
CA TYR A 219 -22.69 -21.63 -1.12
C TYR A 219 -22.87 -22.00 -2.61
N GLY A 220 -21.95 -22.75 -3.20
CA GLY A 220 -21.93 -23.02 -4.64
C GLY A 220 -21.47 -21.81 -5.44
N LYS A 221 -21.84 -21.71 -6.72
CA LYS A 221 -21.42 -20.59 -7.61
C LYS A 221 -22.05 -19.23 -7.27
N ASN A 222 -22.92 -19.18 -6.27
CA ASN A 222 -23.56 -17.95 -5.83
C ASN A 222 -22.76 -17.41 -4.65
N ASP A 223 -22.21 -16.20 -4.80
CA ASP A 223 -21.70 -15.46 -3.64
C ASP A 223 -22.85 -15.18 -2.69
N ASP A 224 -22.60 -15.24 -1.38
CA ASP A 224 -23.47 -14.56 -0.43
C ASP A 224 -23.37 -13.05 -0.71
N PRO A 225 -24.42 -12.39 -1.22
CA PRO A 225 -24.36 -10.98 -1.57
C PRO A 225 -24.17 -10.07 -0.35
N SER A 226 -24.34 -10.59 0.88
CA SER A 226 -24.04 -9.86 2.12
C SER A 226 -22.56 -9.88 2.51
N GLU A 227 -21.73 -10.66 1.82
CA GLU A 227 -20.33 -10.95 2.18
C GLU A 227 -19.31 -10.47 1.13
N VAL A 228 -19.67 -9.57 0.21
CA VAL A 228 -18.77 -9.09 -0.86
C VAL A 228 -17.47 -8.51 -0.27
N LEU A 229 -16.32 -8.97 -0.78
CA LEU A 229 -15.01 -8.45 -0.36
C LEU A 229 -14.97 -6.92 -0.48
N PRO A 230 -14.48 -6.21 0.56
CA PRO A 230 -14.31 -4.79 0.49
C PRO A 230 -13.25 -4.44 -0.55
N ARG A 231 -13.43 -3.30 -1.22
CA ARG A 231 -12.41 -2.75 -2.10
C ARG A 231 -11.18 -2.37 -1.29
N MET A 232 -10.00 -2.78 -1.74
CA MET A 232 -8.73 -2.41 -1.09
C MET A 232 -8.27 -1.00 -1.48
N THR A 233 -9.15 -0.02 -1.32
CA THR A 233 -8.90 1.38 -1.75
C THR A 233 -7.66 1.97 -1.09
N GLY A 234 -7.38 1.64 0.18
CA GLY A 234 -6.19 2.10 0.88
C GLY A 234 -4.90 1.56 0.26
N LEU A 235 -4.88 0.28 -0.13
CA LEU A 235 -3.74 -0.34 -0.81
C LEU A 235 -3.54 0.23 -2.21
N ASP A 236 -4.61 0.47 -2.95
CA ASP A 236 -4.53 1.06 -4.29
C ASP A 236 -4.03 2.51 -4.25
N GLN A 237 -4.53 3.32 -3.31
CA GLN A 237 -4.05 4.69 -3.11
C GLN A 237 -2.58 4.72 -2.67
N LEU A 238 -2.17 3.82 -1.78
CA LEU A 238 -0.77 3.68 -1.36
C LEU A 238 0.12 3.31 -2.55
N SER A 239 -0.31 2.32 -3.34
CA SER A 239 0.39 1.85 -4.53
C SER A 239 0.57 2.95 -5.58
N GLU A 240 -0.48 3.74 -5.83
CA GLU A 240 -0.44 4.87 -6.75
C GLU A 240 0.53 5.95 -6.25
N HIS A 241 0.45 6.29 -4.96
CA HIS A 241 1.28 7.32 -4.36
C HIS A 241 2.77 6.96 -4.40
N VAL A 242 3.12 5.73 -4.00
CA VAL A 242 4.50 5.22 -4.03
C VAL A 242 5.02 5.14 -5.46
N SER A 243 4.21 4.69 -6.41
CA SER A 243 4.57 4.69 -7.84
C SER A 243 4.86 6.09 -8.37
N ALA A 244 4.09 7.10 -7.93
CA ALA A 244 4.32 8.49 -8.30
C ALA A 244 5.64 9.02 -7.72
N MET A 245 5.96 8.67 -6.47
CA MET A 245 7.23 9.05 -5.82
C MET A 245 8.44 8.38 -6.50
N LEU A 246 8.35 7.09 -6.83
CA LEU A 246 9.41 6.38 -7.56
C LEU A 246 9.69 6.98 -8.94
N LYS A 247 8.65 7.37 -9.69
CA LYS A 247 8.80 8.09 -10.96
C LYS A 247 9.47 9.46 -10.78
N GLY A 248 9.22 10.13 -9.66
CA GLY A 248 9.93 11.35 -9.26
C GLY A 248 11.42 11.13 -9.01
N SER A 249 11.79 9.95 -8.50
CA SER A 249 13.18 9.53 -8.27
C SER A 249 13.92 9.13 -9.55
N GLN A 250 13.29 8.39 -10.46
CA GLN A 250 13.93 7.95 -11.72
C GLN A 250 14.27 9.12 -12.67
N ARG A 251 13.58 10.26 -12.55
CA ARG A 251 13.94 11.49 -13.29
C ARG A 251 15.25 12.10 -12.79
N GLN A 252 15.69 11.77 -11.58
CA GLN A 252 16.96 12.22 -11.03
C GLN A 252 18.11 11.47 -11.69
N THR A 253 18.03 10.14 -11.74
CA THR A 253 19.09 9.26 -12.26
C THR A 253 19.34 9.45 -13.75
N HIS A 254 18.29 9.61 -14.56
CA HIS A 254 18.44 9.86 -16.00
C HIS A 254 19.03 11.25 -16.35
N SER A 255 19.06 12.18 -15.40
CA SER A 255 19.72 13.48 -15.59
C SER A 255 21.21 13.44 -15.22
N GLU A 256 21.70 12.40 -14.57
CA GLU A 256 23.12 12.20 -14.26
C GLU A 256 23.87 11.47 -15.39
N GLU A 257 23.15 10.73 -16.26
CA GLU A 257 23.71 9.98 -17.40
C GLU A 257 23.79 10.80 -18.71
N LYS A 258 23.55 12.12 -18.68
CA LYS A 258 23.64 13.03 -19.85
C LYS A 258 24.43 14.28 -19.55
#